data_AF-A0ABC8SEH0-F1
#
_entry.id   AF-A0ABC8SEH0-F1
#
_cell.length_a   1.000
_cell.length_b   1.000
_cell.length_c   1.000
_cell.angle_alpha   90.00
_cell.angle_beta   90.00
_cell.angle_gamma   90.00
#
_symmetry.space_group_name_H-M   'P 1'
#
loop_
_entity.id
_entity.type
_entity.pdbx_description
1 polymer ?
#
loop_
_entity_poly.entity_id
_entity_poly.type
_entity_poly.pdbx_seq_one_letter_code
_entity_poly.pdbx_strand_id
1 'polypeptide(L)'
;MVGATFNLNHINSWVCTVTKCNVEHLIVDVYLADYELFNVPSSLFTCKSLVELCLADQVFIDFPSSIYLPNLKTLKFSMIGLGDGLNQRLFSGLPRLENLSIHVHSFSDEDMDILIDIFAPKLREVRMFLIAGKADYYPNVHNVKVLIDSPMLEYLLIDDICDALYSIKNKSSSLVKAQIEVGPDFSLDAGRVLETFKGVSQVKHMELFGSTMRALGSVDGNALFTFRNLTHLGLSYDNLLKLPEALQRMPILESWMCVTGQERKIVRKLKILT
;
A
#
# COMPACT_ATOMS: atom_id res chain seq x y z
N MET A 1 16.37 30.10 4.34
CA MET A 1 17.09 29.22 5.27
C MET A 1 18.00 28.34 4.45
N VAL A 2 19.32 28.47 4.61
CA VAL A 2 20.29 27.60 3.93
C VAL A 2 20.22 26.25 4.66
N GLY A 3 19.52 25.28 4.06
CA GLY A 3 19.44 23.93 4.60
C GLY A 3 20.84 23.34 4.63
N ALA A 4 21.28 22.87 5.79
CA ALA A 4 22.49 22.09 5.88
C ALA A 4 22.31 20.85 5.00
N THR A 5 23.09 20.74 3.93
CA THR A 5 23.17 19.52 3.13
C THR A 5 23.75 18.43 4.04
N PHE A 6 22.92 17.47 4.42
CA PHE A 6 23.39 16.33 5.20
C PHE A 6 24.36 15.51 4.34
N ASN A 7 25.55 15.25 4.85
CA ASN A 7 26.53 14.43 4.14
C ASN A 7 26.07 12.96 4.17
N LEU A 8 25.52 12.47 3.06
CA LEU A 8 25.04 11.09 2.90
C LEU A 8 26.10 10.03 3.27
N ASN A 9 27.39 10.36 3.11
CA ASN A 9 28.48 9.46 3.50
C ASN A 9 28.56 9.24 5.02
N HIS A 10 28.21 10.26 5.82
CA HIS A 10 28.15 10.11 7.28
C HIS A 10 27.01 9.19 7.70
N ILE A 11 25.84 9.34 7.08
CA ILE A 11 24.68 8.46 7.34
C ILE A 11 25.04 7.02 6.95
N ASN A 12 25.68 6.81 5.80
CA ASN A 12 26.17 5.48 5.39
C ASN A 12 27.15 4.88 6.40
N SER A 13 28.07 5.68 6.94
CA SER A 13 29.00 5.23 7.99
C SER A 13 28.28 4.82 9.27
N TRP A 14 27.26 5.60 9.69
CA TRP A 14 26.44 5.28 10.85
C TRP A 14 25.62 4.01 10.63
N VAL A 15 24.96 3.86 9.49
CA VAL A 15 24.21 2.64 9.14
C VAL A 15 25.16 1.43 9.16
N CYS A 16 26.33 1.52 8.53
CA CYS A 16 27.34 0.45 8.56
C CYS A 16 27.87 0.12 9.96
N THR A 17 27.89 1.10 10.86
CA THR A 17 28.33 0.88 12.26
C THR A 17 27.22 0.20 13.05
N VAL A 18 25.99 0.69 12.92
CA VAL A 18 24.81 0.17 13.60
C VAL A 18 24.52 -1.28 13.19
N THR A 19 24.71 -1.65 11.92
CA THR A 19 24.56 -3.04 11.46
C THR A 19 25.58 -4.00 12.08
N LYS A 20 26.72 -3.52 12.56
CA LYS A 20 27.72 -4.33 13.29
C LYS A 20 27.38 -4.47 14.78
N CYS A 21 26.47 -3.65 15.29
CA CYS A 21 26.08 -3.63 16.70
C CYS A 21 24.88 -4.54 17.02
N ASN A 22 24.49 -5.44 16.11
CA ASN A 22 23.34 -6.32 16.27
C ASN A 22 22.03 -5.57 16.60
N VAL A 23 21.80 -4.43 15.96
CA VAL A 23 20.55 -3.67 16.17
C VAL A 23 19.34 -4.49 15.72
N GLU A 24 18.24 -4.38 16.46
CA GLU A 24 16.97 -5.03 16.12
C GLU A 24 15.99 -4.08 15.41
N HIS A 25 15.99 -2.79 15.78
CA HIS A 25 15.10 -1.78 15.21
C HIS A 25 15.92 -0.64 14.62
N LEU A 26 15.76 -0.38 13.32
CA LEU A 26 16.41 0.74 12.66
C LEU A 26 15.38 1.60 11.94
N ILE A 27 15.40 2.89 12.25
CA ILE A 27 14.67 3.92 11.52
C ILE A 27 15.70 4.86 10.91
N VAL A 28 15.67 5.01 9.59
CA VAL A 28 16.47 6.01 8.87
C VAL A 28 15.51 7.03 8.31
N ASP A 29 15.36 8.13 9.06
CA ASP A 29 14.56 9.28 8.66
C ASP A 29 15.46 10.43 8.26
N VAL A 30 15.57 10.65 6.94
CA VAL A 30 16.44 11.65 6.36
C VAL A 30 15.62 12.55 5.44
N TYR A 31 15.76 13.84 5.65
CA TYR A 31 15.21 14.84 4.76
C TYR A 31 16.24 15.13 3.66
N LEU A 32 15.99 14.59 2.48
CA LEU A 32 16.80 14.84 1.29
C LEU A 32 16.19 15.99 0.50
N ALA A 33 17.04 16.81 -0.12
CA ALA A 33 16.55 17.77 -1.10
C ALA A 33 15.90 17.01 -2.27
N ASP A 34 14.94 17.65 -2.94
CA ASP A 34 14.16 17.03 -4.02
C ASP A 34 15.11 16.28 -5.00
N TYR A 35 14.85 14.98 -5.19
CA TYR A 35 15.51 14.06 -6.13
C TYR A 35 16.90 13.50 -5.76
N GLU A 36 17.42 13.70 -4.54
CA GLU A 36 18.63 13.00 -4.12
C GLU A 36 18.36 11.53 -3.78
N LEU A 37 19.05 10.61 -4.48
CA LEU A 37 19.01 9.18 -4.18
C LEU A 37 19.93 8.88 -2.99
N PHE A 38 19.36 8.36 -1.90
CA PHE A 38 20.15 7.83 -0.78
C PHE A 38 20.34 6.32 -0.90
N ASN A 39 21.51 5.93 -1.44
CA ASN A 39 21.90 4.53 -1.50
C ASN A 39 22.31 4.03 -0.12
N VAL A 40 21.37 3.33 0.50
CA VAL A 40 21.57 2.66 1.78
C VAL A 40 22.62 1.54 1.64
N PRO A 41 23.56 1.37 2.59
CA PRO A 41 24.63 0.38 2.45
C PRO A 41 24.09 -1.06 2.39
N SER A 42 24.71 -1.89 1.55
CA SER A 42 24.35 -3.30 1.38
C SER A 42 24.45 -4.13 2.67
N SER A 43 25.30 -3.70 3.62
CA SER A 43 25.41 -4.31 4.95
C SER A 43 24.10 -4.28 5.72
N LEU A 44 23.21 -3.32 5.43
CA LEU A 44 21.89 -3.26 6.03
C LEU A 44 21.04 -4.47 5.65
N PHE A 45 21.05 -4.85 4.37
CA PHE A 45 20.21 -5.93 3.81
C PHE A 45 20.72 -7.34 4.12
N THR A 46 21.79 -7.44 4.91
CA THR A 46 22.36 -8.71 5.41
C THR A 46 22.47 -8.75 6.94
N CYS A 47 21.95 -7.72 7.62
CA CYS A 47 21.98 -7.61 9.07
C CYS A 47 20.96 -8.57 9.71
N LYS A 48 21.44 -9.70 10.22
CA LYS A 48 20.59 -10.79 10.73
C LYS A 48 19.85 -10.45 12.02
N SER A 49 20.29 -9.44 12.78
CA SER A 49 19.62 -9.03 14.02
C SER A 49 18.36 -8.20 13.75
N LEU A 50 18.22 -7.59 12.57
CA LEU A 50 17.09 -6.70 12.29
C LEU A 50 15.75 -7.45 12.36
N VAL A 51 14.85 -6.85 13.13
CA VAL A 51 13.44 -7.21 13.30
C VAL A 51 12.55 -6.15 12.63
N GLU A 52 12.93 -4.87 12.71
CA GLU A 52 12.20 -3.77 12.11
C GLU A 52 13.14 -2.84 11.35
N LEU A 53 12.76 -2.51 10.12
CA LEU A 53 13.45 -1.55 9.27
C LEU A 53 12.46 -0.56 8.67
N CYS A 54 12.61 0.71 9.04
CA CYS A 54 11.83 1.82 8.49
C CYS A 54 12.75 2.82 7.81
N LEU A 55 12.51 3.02 6.51
CA LEU A 55 13.23 3.99 5.68
C LEU A 55 12.24 5.08 5.27
N ALA A 56 12.63 6.34 5.47
CA ALA A 56 11.77 7.48 5.19
C ALA A 56 11.40 7.62 3.70
N ASP A 57 10.34 8.38 3.45
CA ASP A 57 9.65 8.37 2.16
C ASP A 57 10.50 8.93 1.00
N GLN A 58 11.58 9.66 1.29
CA GLN A 58 12.53 10.19 0.29
C GLN A 58 13.78 9.32 0.13
N VAL A 59 13.88 8.20 0.85
CA VAL A 59 14.98 7.24 0.73
C VAL A 59 14.64 6.23 -0.35
N PHE A 60 15.21 6.45 -1.54
CA PHE A 60 15.12 5.51 -2.64
C PHE A 60 16.22 4.46 -2.56
N ILE A 61 15.81 3.20 -2.48
CA ILE A 61 16.73 2.08 -2.27
C ILE A 61 17.11 1.44 -3.59
N ASP A 62 18.41 1.42 -3.88
CA ASP A 62 18.97 0.43 -4.79
C ASP A 62 19.23 -0.87 -4.03
N PHE A 63 18.38 -1.87 -4.25
CA PHE A 63 18.46 -3.13 -3.52
C PHE A 63 19.67 -3.94 -3.98
N PRO A 64 20.56 -4.39 -3.06
CA PRO A 64 21.71 -5.18 -3.44
C PRO A 64 21.32 -6.53 -4.05
N SER A 65 22.28 -7.18 -4.71
CA SER A 65 22.11 -8.51 -5.30
C SER A 65 21.86 -9.61 -4.26
N SER A 66 22.26 -9.40 -3.01
CA SER A 66 22.04 -10.32 -1.90
C SER A 66 21.23 -9.64 -0.81
N ILE A 67 20.05 -10.21 -0.53
CA ILE A 67 19.13 -9.74 0.52
C ILE A 67 18.84 -10.94 1.40
N TYR A 68 19.14 -10.83 2.70
CA TYR A 68 18.82 -11.87 3.66
C TYR A 68 18.69 -11.27 5.06
N LEU A 69 17.44 -11.03 5.47
CA LEU A 69 17.08 -10.50 6.78
C LEU A 69 16.19 -11.53 7.50
N PRO A 70 16.77 -12.61 8.05
CA PRO A 70 16.02 -13.77 8.53
C PRO A 70 15.09 -13.48 9.71
N ASN A 71 15.30 -12.38 10.44
CA ASN A 71 14.50 -11.98 11.59
C ASN A 71 13.56 -10.81 11.32
N LEU A 72 13.60 -10.21 10.12
CA LEU A 72 12.81 -9.03 9.81
C LEU A 72 11.33 -9.38 9.77
N LYS A 73 10.55 -8.66 10.57
CA LYS A 73 9.10 -8.74 10.66
C LYS A 73 8.41 -7.52 10.06
N THR A 74 9.02 -6.35 10.17
CA THR A 74 8.43 -5.09 9.71
C THR A 74 9.37 -4.39 8.76
N LEU A 75 8.86 -4.05 7.57
CA LEU A 75 9.60 -3.30 6.55
C LEU A 75 8.75 -2.13 6.05
N LYS A 76 9.27 -0.91 6.21
CA LYS A 76 8.76 0.30 5.55
C LYS A 76 9.84 0.88 4.63
N PHE A 77 9.49 1.16 3.38
CA PHE A 77 10.39 1.84 2.45
C PHE A 77 9.65 2.58 1.33
N SER A 78 10.40 3.45 0.65
CA SER A 78 10.01 4.08 -0.61
C SER A 78 10.76 3.52 -1.81
N MET A 79 10.11 3.57 -2.97
CA MET A 79 10.68 3.14 -4.25
C MET A 79 10.17 3.98 -5.42
N ILE A 80 10.96 4.04 -6.48
CA ILE A 80 10.64 4.67 -7.78
C ILE A 80 10.11 3.62 -8.80
N GLY A 81 10.21 2.34 -8.45
CA GLY A 81 9.92 1.20 -9.31
C GLY A 81 10.73 0.00 -8.84
N LEU A 82 10.33 -1.21 -9.25
CA LEU A 82 11.14 -2.41 -9.07
C LEU A 82 11.41 -2.98 -10.45
N GLY A 83 12.69 -3.00 -10.84
CA GLY A 83 13.10 -3.72 -12.04
C GLY A 83 12.75 -5.20 -11.95
N ASP A 84 12.61 -5.84 -13.10
CA ASP A 84 12.25 -7.25 -13.21
C ASP A 84 13.16 -8.13 -12.33
N GLY A 85 12.54 -8.98 -11.49
CA GLY A 85 13.21 -9.90 -10.58
C GLY A 85 13.61 -9.34 -9.21
N LEU A 86 13.63 -8.01 -9.00
CA LEU A 86 13.92 -7.42 -7.68
C LEU A 86 12.85 -7.77 -6.64
N ASN A 87 11.57 -7.78 -7.04
CA ASN A 87 10.45 -8.18 -6.20
C ASN A 87 10.64 -9.56 -5.56
N GLN A 88 10.86 -10.57 -6.40
CA GLN A 88 10.98 -11.96 -5.96
C GLN A 88 12.21 -12.14 -5.07
N ARG A 89 13.31 -11.47 -5.41
CA ARG A 89 14.54 -11.50 -4.61
C ARG A 89 14.35 -10.82 -3.25
N LEU A 90 13.64 -9.70 -3.20
CA LEU A 90 13.36 -8.97 -1.97
C LEU A 90 12.59 -9.88 -1.01
N PHE A 91 11.40 -10.36 -1.40
CA PHE A 91 10.55 -11.10 -0.46
C PHE A 91 11.06 -12.51 -0.11
N SER A 92 11.81 -13.17 -1.01
CA SER A 92 12.49 -14.43 -0.67
C SER A 92 13.58 -14.26 0.39
N GLY A 93 14.19 -13.08 0.48
CA GLY A 93 15.17 -12.71 1.51
C GLY A 93 14.57 -12.39 2.88
N LEU A 94 13.23 -12.30 3.00
CA LEU A 94 12.51 -11.84 4.20
C LEU A 94 11.55 -12.91 4.74
N PRO A 95 12.04 -14.09 5.18
CA PRO A 95 11.20 -15.25 5.49
C PRO A 95 10.26 -15.09 6.70
N ARG A 96 10.43 -14.03 7.49
CA ARG A 96 9.62 -13.72 8.68
C ARG A 96 8.80 -12.44 8.56
N LEU A 97 8.72 -11.84 7.38
CA LEU A 97 8.01 -10.58 7.17
C LEU A 97 6.52 -10.74 7.52
N GLU A 98 6.03 -9.90 8.42
CA GLU A 98 4.67 -9.85 8.94
C GLU A 98 3.96 -8.54 8.52
N ASN A 99 4.66 -7.41 8.47
CA ASN A 99 4.12 -6.09 8.13
C ASN A 99 4.97 -5.42 7.04
N LEU A 100 4.31 -4.97 5.97
CA LEU A 100 4.94 -4.31 4.83
C LEU A 100 4.25 -2.98 4.56
N SER A 101 5.04 -1.91 4.44
CA SER A 101 4.58 -0.59 4.00
C SER A 101 5.45 -0.11 2.84
N ILE A 102 4.84 0.12 1.68
CA ILE A 102 5.54 0.56 0.47
C ILE A 102 4.96 1.88 0.02
N HIS A 103 5.83 2.86 -0.19
CA HIS A 103 5.50 4.13 -0.83
C HIS A 103 6.12 4.10 -2.24
N VAL A 104 5.27 4.07 -3.25
CA VAL A 104 5.68 4.02 -4.65
C VAL A 104 5.54 5.42 -5.22
N HIS A 105 6.65 5.99 -5.65
CA HIS A 105 6.70 7.31 -6.26
C HIS A 105 6.77 7.14 -7.78
N SER A 106 5.76 7.63 -8.50
CA SER A 106 5.79 7.63 -9.97
C SER A 106 6.65 8.77 -10.49
N PHE A 107 7.59 8.45 -11.38
CA PHE A 107 8.29 9.43 -12.21
C PHE A 107 7.73 9.38 -13.64
N SER A 108 7.78 10.51 -14.33
CA SER A 108 7.09 10.80 -15.59
C SER A 108 7.70 10.14 -16.83
N ASP A 109 8.46 9.04 -16.69
CA ASP A 109 8.96 8.33 -17.86
C ASP A 109 7.83 7.43 -18.38
N GLU A 110 7.20 7.88 -19.47
CA GLU A 110 5.95 7.37 -20.04
C GLU A 110 6.01 5.89 -20.51
N ASP A 111 7.16 5.22 -20.40
CA ASP A 111 7.43 3.93 -21.05
C ASP A 111 7.81 2.77 -20.12
N MET A 112 7.77 2.95 -18.78
CA MET A 112 8.17 1.87 -17.86
C MET A 112 6.97 1.10 -17.30
N ASP A 113 6.84 -0.17 -17.69
CA ASP A 113 5.96 -1.14 -17.04
C ASP A 113 6.53 -1.50 -15.66
N ILE A 114 5.73 -1.28 -14.61
CA ILE A 114 6.12 -1.57 -13.22
C ILE A 114 5.27 -2.73 -12.73
N LEU A 115 5.93 -3.86 -12.46
CA LEU A 115 5.32 -4.99 -11.76
C LEU A 115 5.76 -4.98 -10.30
N ILE A 116 4.81 -4.99 -9.37
CA ILE A 116 5.06 -5.20 -7.94
C ILE A 116 4.45 -6.56 -7.56
N ASP A 117 5.29 -7.53 -7.23
CA ASP A 117 4.86 -8.90 -6.92
C ASP A 117 5.12 -9.23 -5.46
N ILE A 118 4.07 -9.15 -4.65
CA ILE A 118 4.12 -9.31 -3.19
C ILE A 118 3.70 -10.73 -2.82
N PHE A 119 4.70 -11.55 -2.52
CA PHE A 119 4.53 -12.88 -1.94
C PHE A 119 5.43 -13.03 -0.71
N ALA A 120 4.83 -13.11 0.48
CA ALA A 120 5.53 -13.51 1.69
C ALA A 120 4.61 -14.39 2.56
N PRO A 121 5.05 -15.61 2.94
CA PRO A 121 4.15 -16.62 3.52
C PRO A 121 3.60 -16.24 4.91
N LYS A 122 4.28 -15.35 5.63
CA LYS A 122 3.90 -14.88 6.96
C LYS A 122 3.33 -13.46 6.97
N LEU A 123 3.17 -12.85 5.80
CA LEU A 123 2.73 -11.48 5.69
C LEU A 123 1.26 -11.35 6.11
N ARG A 124 1.01 -10.49 7.11
CA ARG A 124 -0.31 -10.24 7.72
C ARG A 124 -0.86 -8.86 7.38
N GLU A 125 0.02 -7.92 7.08
CA GLU A 125 -0.36 -6.54 6.81
C GLU A 125 0.42 -5.97 5.61
N VAL A 126 -0.33 -5.39 4.68
CA VAL A 126 0.21 -4.59 3.57
C VAL A 126 -0.40 -3.20 3.61
N ARG A 127 0.45 -2.19 3.57
CA ARG A 127 0.09 -0.79 3.30
C ARG A 127 0.81 -0.35 2.05
N MET A 128 0.06 0.22 1.11
CA MET A 128 0.60 0.66 -0.16
C MET A 128 0.10 2.06 -0.46
N PHE A 129 1.04 2.95 -0.77
CA PHE A 129 0.79 4.34 -1.11
C PHE A 129 1.41 4.60 -2.49
N LEU A 130 0.59 4.80 -3.52
CA LEU A 130 1.05 5.19 -4.85
C LEU A 130 0.87 6.69 -4.99
N ILE A 131 1.99 7.39 -5.09
CA ILE A 131 2.06 8.85 -5.05
C ILE A 131 2.43 9.37 -6.43
N ALA A 132 1.57 10.19 -7.01
CA ALA A 132 1.84 10.91 -8.25
C ALA A 132 2.98 11.92 -8.04
N GLY A 133 3.89 12.01 -9.03
CA GLY A 133 4.95 13.03 -9.02
C GLY A 133 4.38 14.45 -9.07
N LYS A 134 5.16 15.43 -8.59
CA LYS A 134 4.81 16.87 -8.52
C LYS A 134 4.49 17.55 -9.87
N ALA A 135 4.52 16.84 -11.00
CA ALA A 135 4.22 17.45 -12.29
C ALA A 135 2.70 17.53 -12.47
N ASP A 136 2.20 18.72 -12.84
CA ASP A 136 0.81 19.06 -13.17
C ASP A 136 0.22 18.30 -14.37
N TYR A 137 0.80 17.16 -14.72
CA TYR A 137 0.37 16.24 -15.74
C TYR A 137 0.23 14.90 -15.03
N TYR A 138 -1.01 14.44 -14.83
CA TYR A 138 -1.28 13.06 -14.45
C TYR A 138 -0.68 12.19 -15.56
N PRO A 139 0.54 11.62 -15.40
CA PRO A 139 1.05 10.75 -16.43
C PRO A 139 0.08 9.56 -16.45
N ASN A 140 -0.11 8.96 -17.62
CA ASN A 140 -0.90 7.74 -17.73
C ASN A 140 -0.17 6.61 -16.98
N VAL A 141 -0.29 6.52 -15.65
CA VAL A 141 0.36 5.51 -14.81
C VAL A 141 -0.36 4.15 -14.92
N HIS A 142 -1.05 3.92 -16.04
CA HIS A 142 -1.75 2.69 -16.39
C HIS A 142 -0.82 1.45 -16.46
N ASN A 143 0.51 1.68 -16.42
CA ASN A 143 1.55 0.67 -16.55
C ASN A 143 1.99 0.07 -15.20
N VAL A 144 1.41 0.49 -14.07
CA VAL A 144 1.69 -0.14 -12.76
C VAL A 144 0.71 -1.29 -12.52
N LYS A 145 1.27 -2.47 -12.26
CA LYS A 145 0.53 -3.68 -11.87
C LYS A 145 1.01 -4.19 -10.53
N VAL A 146 0.06 -4.41 -9.61
CA VAL A 146 0.34 -4.91 -8.27
C VAL A 146 -0.30 -6.28 -8.09
N LEU A 147 0.52 -7.28 -7.80
CA LEU A 147 0.10 -8.64 -7.47
C LEU A 147 0.30 -8.85 -5.97
N ILE A 148 -0.76 -9.25 -5.26
CA ILE A 148 -0.68 -9.58 -3.84
C ILE A 148 -1.16 -11.02 -3.67
N ASP A 149 -0.24 -11.91 -3.31
CA ASP A 149 -0.48 -13.35 -3.10
C ASP A 149 0.15 -13.77 -1.77
N SER A 150 -0.49 -13.44 -0.65
CA SER A 150 0.03 -13.79 0.68
C SER A 150 -1.05 -14.53 1.49
N PRO A 151 -0.82 -15.79 1.88
CA PRO A 151 -1.87 -16.66 2.41
C PRO A 151 -2.33 -16.29 3.83
N MET A 152 -1.58 -15.46 4.56
CA MET A 152 -1.88 -15.03 5.92
C MET A 152 -2.27 -13.55 6.01
N LEU A 153 -2.54 -12.89 4.87
CA LEU A 153 -2.82 -11.46 4.83
C LEU A 153 -4.15 -11.15 5.53
N GLU A 154 -4.12 -10.39 6.62
CA GLU A 154 -5.28 -10.04 7.44
C GLU A 154 -5.77 -8.60 7.21
N TYR A 155 -4.85 -7.70 6.86
CA TYR A 155 -5.12 -6.28 6.64
C TYR A 155 -4.45 -5.76 5.36
N LEU A 156 -5.23 -5.04 4.56
CA LEU A 156 -4.78 -4.36 3.35
C LEU A 156 -5.20 -2.90 3.38
N LEU A 157 -4.24 -2.00 3.18
CA LEU A 157 -4.48 -0.59 2.87
C LEU A 157 -3.89 -0.31 1.49
N ILE A 158 -4.72 0.23 0.60
CA ILE A 158 -4.31 0.79 -0.68
C ILE A 158 -4.77 2.25 -0.71
N ASP A 159 -3.82 3.14 -0.91
CA ASP A 159 -4.01 4.55 -1.21
C ASP A 159 -3.27 4.85 -2.50
N ASP A 160 -4.02 5.02 -3.58
CA ASP A 160 -3.51 5.04 -4.93
C ASP A 160 -4.12 6.17 -5.73
N ILE A 161 -3.33 7.20 -5.99
CA ILE A 161 -3.72 8.33 -6.84
C ILE A 161 -3.22 8.16 -8.30
N CYS A 162 -2.69 7.00 -8.65
CA CYS A 162 -2.07 6.65 -9.93
C CYS A 162 -2.88 5.64 -10.78
N ASP A 163 -3.99 5.08 -10.30
CA ASP A 163 -4.84 4.13 -11.06
C ASP A 163 -4.12 2.82 -11.47
N ALA A 164 -3.35 2.24 -10.55
CA ALA A 164 -2.68 0.96 -10.78
C ALA A 164 -3.67 -0.21 -10.88
N LEU A 165 -3.25 -1.26 -11.60
CA LEU A 165 -4.01 -2.49 -11.71
C LEU A 165 -3.66 -3.44 -10.55
N TYR A 166 -4.57 -3.62 -9.60
CA TYR A 166 -4.39 -4.59 -8.51
C TYR A 166 -5.02 -5.95 -8.84
N SER A 167 -4.25 -7.00 -8.62
CA SER A 167 -4.76 -8.37 -8.55
C SER A 167 -4.44 -8.97 -7.19
N ILE A 168 -5.46 -9.04 -6.35
CA ILE A 168 -5.35 -9.49 -4.96
C ILE A 168 -5.88 -10.92 -4.88
N LYS A 169 -4.98 -11.89 -4.64
CA LYS A 169 -5.33 -13.30 -4.50
C LYS A 169 -5.62 -13.63 -3.05
N ASN A 170 -6.89 -13.53 -2.67
CA ASN A 170 -7.36 -13.88 -1.33
C ASN A 170 -7.92 -15.31 -1.26
N LYS A 171 -7.13 -16.31 -1.67
CA LYS A 171 -7.60 -17.72 -1.72
C LYS A 171 -7.89 -18.32 -0.35
N SER A 172 -7.15 -17.91 0.68
CA SER A 172 -7.31 -18.42 2.04
C SER A 172 -8.43 -17.73 2.83
N SER A 173 -9.09 -16.70 2.26
CA SER A 173 -10.06 -15.86 2.97
C SER A 173 -9.55 -15.30 4.30
N SER A 174 -8.22 -15.11 4.41
CA SER A 174 -7.55 -14.60 5.60
C SER A 174 -7.74 -13.09 5.76
N LEU A 175 -8.00 -12.37 4.66
CA LEU A 175 -8.16 -10.92 4.67
C LEU A 175 -9.44 -10.53 5.42
N VAL A 176 -9.27 -9.88 6.57
CA VAL A 176 -10.35 -9.47 7.47
C VAL A 176 -10.77 -8.03 7.20
N LYS A 177 -9.79 -7.15 6.93
CA LYS A 177 -10.02 -5.71 6.77
C LYS A 177 -9.31 -5.15 5.53
N ALA A 178 -10.04 -4.34 4.77
CA ALA A 178 -9.51 -3.59 3.64
C ALA A 178 -9.85 -2.09 3.76
N GLN A 179 -8.89 -1.24 3.43
CA GLN A 179 -9.06 0.21 3.27
C GLN A 179 -8.60 0.57 1.86
N ILE A 180 -9.50 1.07 1.02
CA ILE A 180 -9.26 1.20 -0.43
C ILE A 180 -9.60 2.62 -0.88
N GLU A 181 -8.57 3.32 -1.30
CA GLU A 181 -8.60 4.57 -2.06
C GLU A 181 -7.81 4.33 -3.34
N VAL A 182 -8.50 4.30 -4.48
CA VAL A 182 -7.94 4.01 -5.80
C VAL A 182 -8.47 5.03 -6.79
N GLY A 183 -7.51 5.53 -7.57
CA GLY A 183 -7.52 6.38 -8.76
C GLY A 183 -7.80 7.86 -8.52
N PRO A 184 -7.39 8.72 -9.48
CA PRO A 184 -7.59 10.15 -9.43
C PRO A 184 -9.07 10.50 -9.67
N ASP A 185 -9.52 11.62 -9.13
CA ASP A 185 -10.93 12.04 -9.14
C ASP A 185 -11.60 12.11 -10.55
N PHE A 186 -10.82 12.16 -11.63
CA PHE A 186 -11.27 12.57 -12.97
C PHE A 186 -11.08 11.56 -14.12
N SER A 187 -10.33 10.45 -13.96
CA SER A 187 -9.98 9.54 -15.09
C SER A 187 -9.91 8.05 -14.74
N LEU A 188 -10.67 7.62 -13.75
CA LEU A 188 -10.71 6.25 -13.24
C LEU A 188 -11.23 5.21 -14.23
N ASP A 189 -10.47 4.14 -14.46
CA ASP A 189 -10.94 2.94 -15.15
C ASP A 189 -11.76 2.07 -14.18
N ALA A 190 -13.08 2.04 -14.39
CA ALA A 190 -14.00 1.18 -13.65
C ALA A 190 -13.53 -0.28 -13.60
N GLY A 191 -12.99 -0.82 -14.70
CA GLY A 191 -12.50 -2.20 -14.77
C GLY A 191 -11.39 -2.50 -13.76
N ARG A 192 -10.48 -1.55 -13.51
CA ARG A 192 -9.39 -1.68 -12.53
C ARG A 192 -9.89 -1.70 -11.10
N VAL A 193 -10.85 -0.82 -10.80
CA VAL A 193 -11.55 -0.82 -9.51
C VAL A 193 -12.25 -2.16 -9.29
N LEU A 194 -12.98 -2.67 -10.29
CA LEU A 194 -13.67 -3.96 -10.17
C LEU A 194 -12.70 -5.13 -9.97
N GLU A 195 -11.56 -5.14 -10.67
CA GLU A 195 -10.54 -6.17 -10.48
C GLU A 195 -9.98 -6.16 -9.04
N THR A 196 -9.67 -4.97 -8.51
CA THR A 196 -9.27 -4.79 -7.11
C THR A 196 -10.31 -5.36 -6.15
N PHE A 197 -11.59 -5.10 -6.41
CA PHE A 197 -12.70 -5.49 -5.56
C PHE A 197 -12.96 -7.00 -5.53
N LYS A 198 -12.60 -7.74 -6.59
CA LYS A 198 -12.70 -9.21 -6.58
C LYS A 198 -11.91 -9.81 -5.41
N GLY A 199 -10.70 -9.31 -5.17
CA GLY A 199 -9.82 -9.83 -4.13
C GLY A 199 -10.19 -9.42 -2.70
N VAL A 200 -10.91 -8.31 -2.53
CA VAL A 200 -11.35 -7.80 -1.21
C VAL A 200 -12.83 -8.05 -0.92
N SER A 201 -13.56 -8.72 -1.81
CA SER A 201 -15.01 -8.95 -1.67
C SER A 201 -15.45 -9.75 -0.44
N GLN A 202 -14.53 -10.54 0.15
CA GLN A 202 -14.81 -11.44 1.28
C GLN A 202 -14.50 -10.84 2.66
N VAL A 203 -14.03 -9.59 2.73
CA VAL A 203 -13.64 -8.95 4.00
C VAL A 203 -14.85 -8.69 4.91
N LYS A 204 -14.57 -8.60 6.21
CA LYS A 204 -15.58 -8.24 7.23
C LYS A 204 -15.67 -6.74 7.46
N HIS A 205 -14.55 -6.03 7.27
CA HIS A 205 -14.43 -4.60 7.46
C HIS A 205 -13.89 -3.97 6.18
N MET A 206 -14.64 -3.02 5.61
CA MET A 206 -14.22 -2.29 4.42
C MET A 206 -14.36 -0.80 4.67
N GLU A 207 -13.32 -0.04 4.35
CA GLU A 207 -13.39 1.42 4.31
C GLU A 207 -13.08 1.88 2.88
N LEU A 208 -13.98 2.67 2.31
CA LEU A 208 -13.89 3.19 0.95
C LEU A 208 -13.85 4.72 0.97
N PHE A 209 -12.94 5.28 0.19
CA PHE A 209 -12.73 6.72 0.10
C PHE A 209 -13.35 7.32 -1.17
N GLY A 210 -13.25 8.65 -1.31
CA GLY A 210 -14.01 9.50 -2.25
C GLY A 210 -14.01 8.98 -3.69
N SER A 211 -12.82 8.84 -4.26
CA SER A 211 -12.59 8.46 -5.67
C SER A 211 -13.14 7.07 -5.99
N THR A 212 -12.87 6.08 -5.15
CA THR A 212 -13.26 4.68 -5.35
C THR A 212 -14.77 4.47 -5.40
N MET A 213 -15.51 5.11 -4.49
CA MET A 213 -16.98 5.02 -4.49
C MET A 213 -17.62 5.72 -5.69
N ARG A 214 -17.02 6.82 -6.17
CA ARG A 214 -17.49 7.49 -7.39
C ARG A 214 -17.41 6.52 -8.57
N ALA A 215 -16.26 5.86 -8.73
CA ALA A 215 -16.03 4.86 -9.77
C ALA A 215 -17.02 3.68 -9.67
N LEU A 216 -17.24 3.14 -8.47
CA LEU A 216 -18.22 2.06 -8.26
C LEU A 216 -19.64 2.41 -8.70
N GLY A 217 -20.06 3.66 -8.45
CA GLY A 217 -21.39 4.12 -8.84
C GLY A 217 -21.52 4.45 -10.33
N SER A 218 -20.41 4.50 -11.08
CA SER A 218 -20.42 4.62 -12.55
C SER A 218 -20.45 3.25 -13.24
N VAL A 219 -20.28 2.17 -12.50
CA VAL A 219 -20.36 0.81 -13.05
C VAL A 219 -21.81 0.40 -13.19
N ASP A 220 -22.21 -0.02 -14.40
CA ASP A 220 -23.54 -0.56 -14.67
C ASP A 220 -23.94 -1.60 -13.63
N GLY A 221 -25.18 -1.49 -13.13
CA GLY A 221 -25.71 -2.26 -11.99
C GLY A 221 -25.68 -3.79 -12.11
N ASN A 222 -25.24 -4.32 -13.26
CA ASN A 222 -25.06 -5.75 -13.52
C ASN A 222 -23.68 -6.30 -13.13
N ALA A 223 -22.71 -5.46 -12.75
CA ALA A 223 -21.44 -5.93 -12.19
C ALA A 223 -21.64 -6.35 -10.72
N LEU A 224 -22.03 -7.62 -10.52
CA LEU A 224 -22.44 -8.26 -9.27
C LEU A 224 -21.32 -8.33 -8.22
N PHE A 225 -21.04 -7.24 -7.51
CA PHE A 225 -20.30 -7.30 -6.24
C PHE A 225 -21.30 -7.34 -5.09
N THR A 226 -21.51 -8.52 -4.52
CA THR A 226 -22.20 -8.67 -3.23
C THR A 226 -21.14 -8.89 -2.15
N PHE A 227 -21.06 -8.00 -1.18
CA PHE A 227 -20.16 -8.15 -0.04
C PHE A 227 -20.84 -9.02 1.02
N ARG A 228 -20.81 -10.34 0.79
CA ARG A 228 -21.57 -11.31 1.59
C ARG A 228 -21.12 -11.41 3.05
N ASN A 229 -19.87 -11.04 3.34
CA ASN A 229 -19.28 -11.16 4.67
C ASN A 229 -19.10 -9.81 5.37
N LEU A 230 -19.48 -8.71 4.72
CA LEU A 230 -19.20 -7.36 5.19
C LEU A 230 -20.16 -6.97 6.31
N THR A 231 -19.61 -6.73 7.49
CA THR A 231 -20.36 -6.35 8.70
C THR A 231 -20.12 -4.89 9.09
N HIS A 232 -19.00 -4.31 8.65
CA HIS A 232 -18.61 -2.94 8.96
C HIS A 232 -18.17 -2.20 7.69
N LEU A 233 -18.85 -1.08 7.40
CA LEU A 233 -18.52 -0.21 6.26
C LEU A 233 -18.12 1.19 6.72
N GLY A 234 -16.94 1.67 6.33
CA GLY A 234 -16.56 3.08 6.41
C GLY A 234 -16.70 3.75 5.05
N LEU A 235 -17.34 4.92 4.97
CA LEU A 235 -17.44 5.72 3.75
C LEU A 235 -17.02 7.15 4.00
N SER A 236 -16.37 7.80 3.03
CA SER A 236 -16.14 9.25 3.10
C SER A 236 -17.43 10.06 2.94
N TYR A 237 -17.42 11.29 3.46
CA TYR A 237 -18.60 12.18 3.49
C TYR A 237 -19.24 12.38 2.10
N ASP A 238 -18.41 12.53 1.07
CA ASP A 238 -18.86 12.79 -0.31
C ASP A 238 -19.65 11.62 -0.92
N ASN A 239 -19.63 10.46 -0.27
CA ASN A 239 -20.23 9.21 -0.77
C ASN A 239 -21.57 8.85 -0.11
N LEU A 240 -22.06 9.64 0.84
CA LEU A 240 -23.30 9.34 1.55
C LEU A 240 -24.54 9.33 0.66
N LEU A 241 -24.53 10.07 -0.46
CA LEU A 241 -25.65 10.14 -1.40
C LEU A 241 -25.89 8.83 -2.17
N LYS A 242 -24.85 7.99 -2.34
CA LYS A 242 -24.93 6.70 -3.03
C LYS A 242 -25.15 5.51 -2.08
N LEU A 243 -25.31 5.79 -0.78
CA LEU A 243 -25.44 4.77 0.26
C LEU A 243 -26.64 3.82 0.05
N PRO A 244 -27.86 4.27 -0.33
CA PRO A 244 -29.01 3.37 -0.44
C PRO A 244 -28.82 2.23 -1.44
N GLU A 245 -28.20 2.50 -2.60
CA GLU A 245 -27.91 1.48 -3.61
C GLU A 245 -26.80 0.53 -3.17
N ALA A 246 -25.78 1.06 -2.48
CA ALA A 246 -24.69 0.26 -1.94
C ALA A 246 -25.15 -0.70 -0.84
N LEU A 247 -26.11 -0.29 0.00
CA LEU A 247 -26.65 -1.11 1.09
C LEU A 247 -27.33 -2.39 0.58
N GLN A 248 -28.00 -2.34 -0.59
CA GLN A 248 -28.60 -3.54 -1.19
C GLN A 248 -27.57 -4.64 -1.50
N ARG A 249 -26.29 -4.28 -1.60
CA ARG A 249 -25.17 -5.19 -1.89
C ARG A 249 -24.50 -5.75 -0.65
N MET A 250 -24.99 -5.43 0.55
CA MET A 250 -24.36 -5.73 1.84
C MET A 250 -25.37 -6.36 2.82
N PRO A 251 -25.78 -7.62 2.58
CA PRO A 251 -26.96 -8.21 3.23
C PRO A 251 -26.83 -8.43 4.75
N ILE A 252 -25.62 -8.41 5.29
CA ILE A 252 -25.35 -8.65 6.72
C ILE A 252 -24.68 -7.45 7.39
N LEU A 253 -24.79 -6.25 6.80
CA LEU A 253 -24.15 -5.05 7.35
C LEU A 253 -24.70 -4.72 8.73
N GLU A 254 -23.82 -4.74 9.75
CA GLU A 254 -24.19 -4.48 11.14
C GLU A 254 -23.97 -3.02 11.53
N SER A 255 -22.99 -2.38 10.91
CA SER A 255 -22.64 -0.99 11.17
C SER A 255 -22.02 -0.31 9.96
N TRP A 256 -22.19 1.00 9.91
CA TRP A 256 -21.45 1.86 9.01
C TRP A 256 -20.96 3.11 9.75
N MET A 257 -19.92 3.75 9.23
CA MET A 257 -19.41 5.02 9.74
C MET A 257 -19.03 5.97 8.61
N CYS A 258 -19.21 7.26 8.86
CA CYS A 258 -18.59 8.30 8.03
C CYS A 258 -17.13 8.48 8.46
N VAL A 259 -16.21 8.41 7.50
CA VAL A 259 -14.77 8.61 7.68
C VAL A 259 -14.41 9.98 7.09
N THR A 260 -13.91 10.91 7.90
CA THR A 260 -13.41 12.21 7.42
C THR A 260 -11.88 12.22 7.48
N GLY A 261 -11.23 12.81 6.48
CA GLY A 261 -9.77 12.87 6.38
C GLY A 261 -9.09 13.47 7.62
N GLN A 262 -7.93 12.90 7.95
CA GLN A 262 -6.96 13.24 9.02
C GLN A 262 -7.34 12.95 10.49
N GLU A 263 -8.60 12.98 10.90
CA GLU A 263 -9.00 12.49 12.24
C GLU A 263 -9.97 11.31 12.15
N ARG A 264 -9.48 10.13 12.57
CA ARG A 264 -10.21 8.86 12.69
C ARG A 264 -11.31 8.93 13.77
N LYS A 265 -12.29 9.83 13.62
CA LYS A 265 -13.41 9.99 14.55
C LYS A 265 -14.58 9.09 14.14
N ILE A 266 -14.96 8.21 15.06
CA ILE A 266 -16.12 7.33 14.94
C ILE A 266 -17.39 8.17 15.02
N VAL A 267 -18.11 8.32 13.92
CA VAL A 267 -19.48 8.84 13.94
C VAL A 267 -20.46 7.66 13.91
N ARG A 268 -20.92 7.31 15.12
CA ARG A 268 -22.10 6.52 15.56
C ARG A 268 -22.57 5.30 14.71
N LYS A 269 -22.66 4.16 15.42
CA LYS A 269 -23.53 3.01 15.15
C LYS A 269 -24.96 3.46 14.76
N LEU A 270 -25.34 3.29 13.50
CA LEU A 270 -26.74 3.13 13.12
C LEU A 270 -26.99 1.64 12.95
N LYS A 271 -27.68 1.03 13.93
CA LYS A 271 -28.27 -0.29 13.77
C LYS A 271 -29.27 -0.18 12.62
N ILE A 272 -29.04 -0.89 11.52
CA ILE A 272 -30.07 -1.07 10.51
C ILE A 272 -31.15 -1.89 11.19
N LEU A 273 -32.25 -1.24 11.59
CA LEU A 273 -33.47 -1.92 11.96
C LEU A 273 -34.15 -2.30 10.65
N THR A 274 -33.91 -3.57 10.26
CA THR A 274 -34.65 -4.43 9.31
C THR A 274 -35.25 -3.78 8.08
#